data_AF-A0A836FED3-F1
#
_entry.id   AF-A0A836FED3-F1
#
_cell.length_a   1.000
_cell.length_b   1.000
_cell.length_c   1.000
_cell.angle_alpha   90.00
_cell.angle_beta   90.00
_cell.angle_gamma   90.00
#
_symmetry.space_group_name_H-M   'P 1'
#
loop_
_entity.id
_entity.type
_entity.pdbx_description
1 polymer ?
#
loop_
_entity_poly.entity_id
_entity_poly.type
_entity_poly.pdbx_seq_one_letter_code
_entity_poly.pdbx_strand_id
1 'polypeptide(L)'
;MTQVLNRLLPNRHIYLLFKNNKRFAGHSKWQNIKHIKEENDNKRMILFHHLKIQMTIAIQEGGTTNPNNNLKLSQAIERARKANMPVASIKSFLDRMEARKNKTQTGVIEVRGPNGYIMLVCYITDNPKFFLIELNSKLKKTKYEQYVYF
;
A
#
# COMPACT_ATOMS: atom_id res chain seq x y z
N MET A 1 -23.83 -57.20 20.53
CA MET A 1 -24.72 -56.26 19.81
C MET A 1 -25.16 -55.19 20.79
N THR A 2 -25.14 -53.92 20.36
CA THR A 2 -25.61 -52.70 21.06
C THR A 2 -24.72 -52.10 22.16
N GLN A 3 -23.55 -51.57 21.78
CA GLN A 3 -22.94 -50.39 22.43
C GLN A 3 -22.26 -49.46 21.40
N VAL A 4 -22.83 -49.42 20.20
CA VAL A 4 -22.57 -48.37 19.19
C VAL A 4 -23.78 -47.45 19.29
N LEU A 5 -23.63 -46.27 19.91
CA LEU A 5 -24.47 -45.06 19.77
C LEU A 5 -24.33 -44.14 21.00
N ASN A 6 -23.12 -43.74 21.40
CA ASN A 6 -22.94 -42.61 22.34
C ASN A 6 -21.59 -41.87 22.21
N ARG A 7 -20.93 -41.96 21.05
CA ARG A 7 -19.75 -41.13 20.72
C ARG A 7 -20.04 -40.08 19.65
N LEU A 8 -21.30 -39.66 19.54
CA LEU A 8 -21.67 -38.52 18.72
C LEU A 8 -21.65 -37.27 19.62
N LEU A 9 -20.54 -36.52 19.50
CA LEU A 9 -20.42 -35.09 19.74
C LEU A 9 -20.76 -34.58 21.17
N PRO A 10 -19.79 -34.45 22.09
CA PRO A 10 -19.92 -33.45 23.14
C PRO A 10 -19.71 -32.07 22.51
N ASN A 11 -20.82 -31.46 22.08
CA ASN A 11 -21.07 -30.02 22.06
C ASN A 11 -19.83 -29.12 21.87
N ARG A 12 -19.38 -29.02 20.62
CA ARG A 12 -18.66 -27.84 20.10
C ARG A 12 -19.65 -26.67 19.98
N HIS A 13 -19.98 -26.06 21.10
CA HIS A 13 -20.46 -24.67 21.10
C HIS A 13 -19.51 -23.85 21.98
N ILE A 14 -18.29 -23.64 21.46
CA ILE A 14 -17.49 -22.50 21.89
C ILE A 14 -18.23 -21.29 21.32
N TYR A 15 -19.13 -20.73 22.12
CA TYR A 15 -19.60 -19.37 21.88
C TYR A 15 -18.39 -18.46 22.05
N LEU A 16 -17.66 -18.21 20.97
CA LEU A 16 -16.84 -17.02 20.83
C LEU A 16 -17.83 -15.85 20.84
N LEU A 17 -18.29 -15.48 22.04
CA LEU A 17 -18.89 -14.18 22.28
C LEU A 17 -17.79 -13.20 21.91
N PHE A 18 -17.84 -12.73 20.67
CA PHE A 18 -17.14 -11.54 20.24
C PHE A 18 -17.54 -10.48 21.27
N LYS A 19 -16.68 -10.23 22.26
CA LYS A 19 -16.81 -9.05 23.11
C LYS A 19 -16.65 -7.89 22.14
N ASN A 20 -17.77 -7.40 21.64
CA ASN A 20 -17.87 -6.06 21.09
C ASN A 20 -17.59 -5.13 22.26
N ASN A 21 -16.31 -4.95 22.59
CA ASN A 21 -15.82 -3.86 23.39
C ASN A 21 -16.04 -2.61 22.54
N LYS A 22 -17.29 -2.16 22.49
CA LYS A 22 -17.66 -0.84 22.00
C LYS A 22 -17.04 0.12 23.01
N ARG A 23 -15.77 0.46 22.82
CA ARG A 23 -15.09 1.47 23.62
C ARG A 23 -15.85 2.76 23.37
N PHE A 24 -16.61 3.21 24.36
CA PHE A 24 -17.28 4.49 24.28
C PHE A 24 -16.21 5.57 24.08
N ALA A 25 -16.50 6.53 23.20
CA ALA A 25 -15.61 7.65 22.94
C ALA A 25 -15.30 8.37 24.27
N GLY A 26 -14.05 8.74 24.50
CA GLY A 26 -13.63 9.34 25.78
C GLY A 26 -14.34 10.68 26.06
N HIS A 27 -14.26 11.20 27.29
CA HIS A 27 -14.96 12.44 27.69
C HIS A 27 -14.51 13.70 26.95
N SER A 28 -13.33 13.69 26.31
CA SER A 28 -12.85 14.83 25.51
C SER A 28 -13.36 14.75 24.07
N LYS A 29 -14.39 15.55 23.79
CA LYS A 29 -14.91 15.77 22.42
C LYS A 29 -13.79 16.11 21.43
N TRP A 30 -12.85 16.97 21.84
CA TRP A 30 -11.72 17.37 21.00
C TRP A 30 -10.74 16.23 20.71
N GLN A 31 -10.40 15.40 21.70
CA GLN A 31 -9.52 14.25 21.46
C GLN A 31 -10.16 13.24 20.50
N ASN A 32 -11.47 12.97 20.65
CA ASN A 32 -12.18 12.08 19.74
C ASN A 32 -12.22 12.62 18.31
N ILE A 33 -12.54 13.92 18.13
CA ILE A 33 -12.53 14.57 16.81
C ILE A 33 -11.13 14.50 16.18
N LYS A 34 -10.08 14.76 16.96
CA LYS A 34 -8.69 14.69 16.51
C LYS A 34 -8.35 13.29 16.01
N HIS A 35 -8.60 12.25 16.80
CA HIS A 35 -8.28 10.87 16.41
C HIS A 35 -9.04 10.42 15.15
N ILE A 36 -10.33 10.73 15.04
CA ILE A 36 -11.13 10.38 13.85
C ILE A 36 -10.61 11.12 12.62
N LYS A 37 -10.27 12.41 12.77
CA LYS A 37 -9.71 13.21 11.68
C LYS A 37 -8.35 12.66 11.24
N GLU A 38 -7.45 12.36 12.17
CA GLU A 38 -6.14 11.79 11.88
C GLU A 38 -6.24 10.46 11.14
N GLU A 39 -7.15 9.57 11.55
CA GLU A 39 -7.36 8.29 10.86
C GLU A 39 -7.85 8.50 9.41
N ASN A 40 -8.81 9.42 9.21
CA ASN A 40 -9.33 9.73 7.88
C ASN A 40 -8.30 10.42 6.99
N ASP A 41 -7.52 11.34 7.55
CA ASP A 41 -6.44 12.03 6.84
C ASP A 41 -5.34 11.03 6.43
N ASN A 42 -5.00 10.07 7.30
CA ASN A 42 -4.06 9.00 6.98
C ASN A 42 -4.56 8.11 5.84
N LYS A 43 -5.83 7.69 5.86
CA LYS A 43 -6.44 6.91 4.78
C LYS A 43 -6.40 7.68 3.45
N ARG A 44 -6.72 8.97 3.48
CA ARG A 44 -6.67 9.85 2.31
C ARG A 44 -5.24 10.03 1.79
N MET A 45 -4.27 10.19 2.69
CA MET A 45 -2.85 10.30 2.33
C MET A 45 -2.36 9.04 1.61
N ILE A 46 -2.71 7.85 2.10
CA ILE A 46 -2.35 6.57 1.47
C ILE A 46 -2.97 6.46 0.07
N LEU A 47 -4.26 6.80 -0.07
CA LEU A 47 -4.94 6.81 -1.37
C LEU A 47 -4.24 7.75 -2.37
N PHE A 48 -3.89 8.95 -1.94
CA PHE A 48 -3.18 9.93 -2.76
C PHE A 48 -1.78 9.47 -3.15
N HIS A 49 -1.11 8.75 -2.25
CA HIS A 49 0.18 8.15 -2.54
C HIS A 49 0.07 7.06 -3.62
N HIS A 50 -0.91 6.17 -3.51
CA HIS A 50 -1.16 5.13 -4.53
C HIS A 50 -1.48 5.72 -5.91
N LEU A 51 -2.29 6.78 -5.95
CA LEU A 51 -2.61 7.47 -7.21
C LEU A 51 -1.36 8.09 -7.85
N LYS A 52 -0.47 8.70 -7.05
CA LYS A 52 0.80 9.23 -7.55
C LYS A 52 1.69 8.13 -8.11
N ILE A 53 1.78 6.98 -7.44
CA ILE A 53 2.53 5.82 -7.96
C ILE A 53 1.97 5.37 -9.31
N GLN A 54 0.64 5.25 -9.45
CA GLN A 54 0.01 4.88 -10.73
C GLN A 54 0.33 5.88 -11.84
N MET A 55 0.34 7.19 -11.51
CA MET A 55 0.73 8.22 -12.46
C MET A 55 2.22 8.12 -12.84
N THR A 56 3.11 7.84 -11.88
CA THR A 56 4.54 7.59 -12.16
C THR A 56 4.72 6.43 -13.12
N ILE A 57 4.06 5.31 -12.89
CA ILE A 57 4.12 4.12 -13.76
C ILE A 57 3.64 4.49 -15.16
N ALA A 58 2.50 5.18 -15.27
CA ALA A 58 1.96 5.60 -16.56
C ALA A 58 2.91 6.54 -17.32
N ILE A 59 3.57 7.48 -16.62
CA ILE A 59 4.57 8.38 -17.22
C ILE A 59 5.79 7.60 -17.70
N GLN A 60 6.26 6.64 -16.91
CA GLN A 60 7.42 5.81 -17.27
C GLN A 60 7.14 4.94 -18.50
N GLU A 61 5.97 4.31 -18.56
CA GLU A 61 5.56 3.49 -19.70
C GLU A 61 5.29 4.31 -20.96
N GLY A 62 4.64 5.48 -20.82
CA GLY A 62 4.27 6.33 -21.94
C GLY A 62 5.38 7.31 -22.38
N GLY A 63 6.45 7.45 -21.60
CA GLY A 63 7.57 8.35 -21.88
C GLY A 63 7.21 9.83 -21.96
N THR A 64 5.99 10.24 -21.57
CA THR A 64 5.56 11.66 -21.59
C THR A 64 4.79 12.01 -20.33
N THR A 65 4.94 13.26 -19.89
CA THR A 65 4.18 13.86 -18.79
C THR A 65 2.88 14.52 -19.26
N ASN A 66 2.64 14.54 -20.57
CA ASN A 66 1.49 15.19 -21.19
C ASN A 66 0.29 14.23 -21.22
N PRO A 67 -0.82 14.52 -20.50
CA PRO A 67 -1.98 13.63 -20.44
C PRO A 67 -2.66 13.38 -21.79
N ASN A 68 -2.56 14.34 -22.72
CA ASN A 68 -3.16 14.22 -24.06
C ASN A 68 -2.47 13.15 -24.91
N ASN A 69 -1.19 12.87 -24.65
CA ASN A 69 -0.39 11.93 -25.43
C ASN A 69 -0.30 10.55 -24.76
N ASN A 70 -0.92 10.38 -23.58
CA ASN A 70 -0.85 9.14 -22.81
C ASN A 70 -2.21 8.84 -22.14
N LEU A 71 -2.95 7.90 -22.74
CA LEU A 71 -4.27 7.50 -22.25
C LEU A 71 -4.24 6.96 -20.82
N LYS A 72 -3.22 6.17 -20.46
CA LYS A 72 -3.07 5.61 -19.10
C LYS A 72 -2.89 6.72 -18.06
N LEU A 73 -2.10 7.75 -18.40
CA LEU A 73 -1.91 8.92 -17.53
C LEU A 73 -3.19 9.74 -17.38
N SER A 74 -3.93 9.95 -18.48
CA SER A 74 -5.22 10.65 -18.45
C SER A 74 -6.23 9.95 -17.53
N GLN A 75 -6.36 8.62 -17.65
CA GLN A 75 -7.22 7.82 -16.78
C GLN A 75 -6.79 7.89 -15.31
N ALA A 76 -5.49 7.85 -15.03
CA ALA A 76 -4.97 7.99 -13.67
C ALA A 76 -5.28 9.37 -13.06
N ILE A 77 -5.17 10.44 -13.84
CA ILE A 77 -5.55 11.80 -13.43
C ILE A 77 -7.05 11.91 -13.16
N GLU A 78 -7.88 11.28 -14.00
CA GLU A 78 -9.32 11.24 -13.79
C GLU A 78 -9.69 10.54 -12.47
N ARG A 79 -9.05 9.41 -12.17
CA ARG A 79 -9.19 8.72 -10.87
C ARG A 79 -8.76 9.62 -9.70
N ALA A 80 -7.68 10.37 -9.86
CA ALA A 80 -7.22 11.30 -8.83
C ALA A 80 -8.21 12.45 -8.60
N ARG A 81 -8.82 12.99 -9.67
CA ARG A 81 -9.89 14.00 -9.57
C ARG A 81 -11.13 13.43 -8.88
N LYS A 82 -11.55 12.21 -9.23
CA LYS A 82 -12.65 11.49 -8.57
C LYS A 82 -12.39 11.26 -7.07
N ALA A 83 -11.13 11.11 -6.67
CA ALA A 83 -10.71 11.00 -5.27
C ALA A 83 -10.59 12.37 -4.55
N ASN A 84 -11.04 13.47 -5.15
CA ASN A 84 -10.91 14.84 -4.63
C ASN A 84 -9.45 15.25 -4.35
N MET A 85 -8.51 14.82 -5.20
CA MET A 85 -7.15 15.33 -5.17
C MET A 85 -7.12 16.75 -5.76
N PRO A 86 -6.50 17.75 -5.08
CA PRO A 86 -6.43 19.11 -5.60
C PRO A 86 -5.69 19.17 -6.94
N VAL A 87 -6.23 19.94 -7.90
CA VAL A 87 -5.64 20.09 -9.24
C VAL A 87 -4.23 20.67 -9.18
N ALA A 88 -3.99 21.63 -8.26
CA ALA A 88 -2.67 22.20 -8.04
C ALA A 88 -1.63 21.13 -7.61
N SER A 89 -2.03 20.16 -6.78
CA SER A 89 -1.16 19.06 -6.35
C SER A 89 -0.81 18.12 -7.50
N ILE A 90 -1.77 17.88 -8.40
CA ILE A 90 -1.55 17.07 -9.62
C ILE A 90 -0.57 17.79 -10.54
N LYS A 91 -0.80 19.08 -10.83
CA LYS A 91 0.09 19.88 -11.68
C LYS A 91 1.52 19.93 -11.14
N SER A 92 1.68 20.27 -9.86
CA SER A 92 2.99 20.28 -9.18
C SER A 92 3.68 18.91 -9.18
N PHE A 93 2.92 17.81 -9.18
CA PHE A 93 3.49 16.47 -9.33
C PHE A 93 3.99 16.23 -10.77
N LEU A 94 3.22 16.58 -11.80
CA LEU A 94 3.62 16.43 -13.20
C LEU A 94 4.87 17.26 -13.52
N ASP A 95 4.90 18.53 -13.10
CA ASP A 95 6.05 19.43 -13.32
C ASP A 95 7.34 18.85 -12.68
N ARG A 96 7.22 18.26 -11.48
CA ARG A 96 8.35 17.58 -10.80
C ARG A 96 8.81 16.33 -11.52
N MET A 97 7.89 15.56 -12.10
CA MET A 97 8.22 14.36 -12.86
C MET A 97 8.90 14.70 -14.18
N GLU A 98 8.47 15.78 -14.85
CA GLU A 98 9.10 16.28 -16.07
C GLU A 98 10.56 16.65 -15.85
N ALA A 99 10.86 17.37 -14.76
CA ALA A 99 12.23 17.70 -14.36
C ALA A 99 13.10 16.48 -14.00
N ARG A 100 12.49 15.33 -13.69
CA ARG A 100 13.17 14.10 -13.24
C ARG A 100 13.22 12.99 -14.30
N LYS A 101 12.68 13.23 -15.50
CA LYS A 101 12.49 12.23 -16.55
C LYS A 101 13.74 11.41 -16.87
N ASN A 102 14.92 12.03 -16.87
CA ASN A 102 16.19 11.37 -17.23
C ASN A 102 16.91 10.68 -16.04
N LYS A 103 16.40 10.83 -14.81
CA LYS A 103 17.05 10.30 -13.60
C LYS A 103 16.35 9.07 -13.04
N THR A 104 15.15 8.78 -13.50
CA THR A 104 14.33 7.70 -12.96
C THR A 104 14.68 6.39 -13.67
N GLN A 105 15.06 5.39 -12.90
CA GLN A 105 15.46 4.07 -13.35
C GLN A 105 14.42 3.03 -12.93
N THR A 106 14.22 2.03 -13.79
CA THR A 106 13.37 0.88 -13.52
C THR A 106 14.23 -0.37 -13.38
N GLY A 107 13.87 -1.25 -12.44
CA GLY A 107 14.55 -2.53 -12.29
C GLY A 107 13.64 -3.57 -11.68
N VAL A 108 14.11 -4.81 -11.72
CA VAL A 108 13.48 -5.95 -11.05
C VAL A 108 14.52 -6.53 -10.10
N ILE A 109 14.10 -6.81 -8.87
CA ILE A 109 14.91 -7.48 -7.86
C ILE A 109 14.18 -8.73 -7.42
N GLU A 110 14.92 -9.82 -7.30
CA GLU A 110 14.42 -11.04 -6.68
C GLU A 110 14.58 -10.96 -5.17
N VAL A 111 13.51 -11.24 -4.44
CA VAL A 111 13.49 -11.23 -2.99
C VAL A 111 12.97 -12.57 -2.51
N ARG A 112 13.84 -13.34 -1.84
CA ARG A 112 13.41 -14.54 -1.12
C ARG A 112 12.79 -14.15 0.20
N GLY A 113 11.60 -14.64 0.52
CA GLY A 113 11.04 -14.44 1.85
C GLY A 113 10.84 -15.74 2.64
N PRO A 114 10.20 -15.65 3.81
CA PRO A 114 9.94 -16.78 4.71
C PRO A 114 9.48 -18.04 4.00
N ASN A 115 9.97 -19.20 4.43
CA ASN A 115 9.58 -20.50 3.88
C ASN A 115 9.94 -20.69 2.39
N GLY A 116 10.87 -19.89 1.85
CA GLY A 116 11.47 -20.12 0.53
C GLY A 116 10.67 -19.63 -0.66
N TYR A 117 9.64 -18.80 -0.47
CA TYR A 117 8.98 -18.15 -1.62
C TYR A 117 9.88 -17.10 -2.26
N ILE A 118 9.71 -16.89 -3.56
CA ILE A 118 10.42 -15.87 -4.34
C ILE A 118 9.42 -14.80 -4.76
N MET A 119 9.71 -13.55 -4.42
CA MET A 119 8.98 -12.37 -4.87
C MET A 119 9.80 -11.63 -5.91
N LEU A 120 9.16 -11.27 -7.02
CA LEU A 120 9.73 -10.32 -7.98
C LEU A 120 9.27 -8.91 -7.61
N VAL A 121 10.21 -8.06 -7.23
CA VAL A 121 9.95 -6.68 -6.88
C VAL A 121 10.36 -5.79 -8.04
N CYS A 122 9.35 -5.33 -8.79
CA CYS A 122 9.52 -4.29 -9.79
C CYS A 122 9.52 -2.93 -9.11
N TYR A 123 10.53 -2.11 -9.38
CA TYR A 123 10.67 -0.80 -8.77
C TYR A 123 10.98 0.28 -9.80
N ILE A 124 10.59 1.50 -9.44
CA ILE A 124 10.85 2.73 -10.20
C ILE A 124 11.43 3.73 -9.19
N THR A 125 12.69 4.11 -9.36
CA THR A 125 13.40 4.96 -8.40
C THR A 125 14.44 5.83 -9.08
N ASP A 126 14.71 6.99 -8.51
CA ASP A 126 15.83 7.85 -8.87
C ASP A 126 17.17 7.39 -8.26
N ASN A 127 17.14 6.53 -7.24
CA ASN A 127 18.35 6.03 -6.58
C ASN A 127 18.22 4.53 -6.21
N PRO A 128 18.69 3.61 -7.07
CA PRO A 128 18.55 2.17 -6.83
C PRO A 128 19.34 1.71 -5.60
N LYS A 129 20.53 2.28 -5.35
CA LYS A 129 21.36 1.92 -4.19
C LYS A 129 20.65 2.23 -2.88
N PHE A 130 20.06 3.42 -2.77
CA PHE A 130 19.30 3.80 -1.59
C PHE A 130 18.05 2.95 -1.42
N PHE A 131 17.31 2.71 -2.51
CA PHE A 131 16.13 1.84 -2.50
C PHE A 131 16.46 0.44 -1.97
N LEU A 132 17.57 -0.16 -2.41
CA LEU A 132 18.01 -1.47 -1.94
C LEU A 132 18.30 -1.50 -0.43
N ILE A 133 18.96 -0.46 0.09
CA ILE A 133 19.23 -0.34 1.54
C ILE A 133 17.92 -0.22 2.33
N GLU A 134 17.00 0.61 1.85
CA GLU A 134 15.69 0.79 2.48
C GLU A 134 14.88 -0.50 2.46
N LEU A 135 14.81 -1.18 1.31
CA LEU A 135 14.14 -2.46 1.13
C LEU A 135 14.69 -3.49 2.12
N ASN A 136 16.01 -3.65 2.18
CA ASN A 136 16.70 -4.50 3.14
C ASN A 136 16.29 -4.20 4.58
N SER A 137 16.28 -2.92 4.96
CA SER A 137 15.92 -2.51 6.31
C SER A 137 14.47 -2.85 6.68
N LYS A 138 13.55 -2.77 5.72
CA LYS A 138 12.13 -3.11 5.90
C LYS A 138 11.92 -4.61 5.99
N LEU A 139 12.59 -5.38 5.14
CA LEU A 139 12.54 -6.83 5.16
C LEU A 139 13.10 -7.39 6.47
N LYS A 140 14.24 -6.89 6.96
CA LYS A 140 14.81 -7.29 8.27
C LYS A 140 13.89 -7.03 9.46
N LYS A 141 13.01 -6.03 9.38
CA LYS A 141 12.04 -5.73 10.45
C LYS A 141 10.84 -6.68 10.45
N THR A 142 10.56 -7.36 9.34
CA THR A 142 9.59 -8.45 9.35
C THR A 142 10.21 -9.64 10.08
N LYS A 143 9.46 -10.26 11.01
CA LYS A 143 9.91 -11.33 11.94
C LYS A 143 10.44 -12.62 11.28
N TYR A 144 10.61 -12.62 9.97
CA TYR A 144 11.03 -13.77 9.20
C TYR A 144 12.46 -13.59 8.77
N GLU A 145 13.34 -14.37 9.40
CA GLU A 145 14.76 -14.39 9.13
C GLU A 145 15.03 -14.96 7.74
N GLN A 146 16.00 -14.37 7.05
CA GLN A 146 16.54 -14.76 5.73
C GLN A 146 15.80 -14.20 4.51
N TYR A 147 16.02 -12.91 4.24
CA TYR A 147 15.93 -12.35 2.89
C TYR A 147 17.33 -12.31 2.29
N VAL A 148 17.55 -13.07 1.22
CA VAL A 148 18.83 -13.12 0.47
C VAL A 148 18.56 -12.62 -0.94
N TYR A 149 19.42 -11.72 -1.42
CA TYR A 149 19.39 -11.15 -2.76
C TYR A 149 20.34 -11.93 -3.67
N PHE A 150 19.96 -12.06 -4.95
CA PHE A 150 20.82 -12.51 -6.05
C PHE A 150 20.97 -11.37 -7.05
#